data_AF-A0A7W2AU19-F1
#
_entry.id   AF-A0A7W2AU19-F1
#
_cell.length_a   1.000
_cell.length_b   1.000
_cell.length_c   1.000
_cell.angle_alpha   90.00
_cell.angle_beta   90.00
_cell.angle_gamma   90.00
#
_symmetry.space_group_name_H-M   'P 1'
#
loop_
_entity.id
_entity.type
_entity.pdbx_description
1 polymer ?
#
loop_
_entity_poly.entity_id
_entity_poly.type
_entity_poly.pdbx_seq_one_letter_code
_entity_poly.pdbx_strand_id
1 'polypeptide(L)'
;MLDQIKEKKWTLVAGFCAVVVLYLVSSFIGSDSVVDSANKMTAAAEKNSVVNSESDSVLESTDSLDSAETLSAASGSSDESSEVALLQRPDTEVLPATGPVEEQAAETVKVEEDRRIAELSKACEEQLRRGQWKRAFEGLSELVSLRPYNADYHLTLGLVHRRLNTIENGHGHLEEAAAKFQEYIDYGGQEAIAYLLLAETSAASGKDAEVYRFLDEAASRGMNIARAVGQFPALGRFTSDTRFVRSALKLERYLLNDGIHRDPFTAPWKGSGVAEAGSNFSYLAVEDQRKMLNEAREAISRVEFSVRNGEHGTAADAYKVIMEITEESKRFDQPELAAELKAIGERLQDLEDGVAEIRVRHLYEESRARLDRMKRAFANNDFETVNRLHSEIQRFARDIEESGETYATTSTLVSMAATQLRDRSDVIRKFLSRSIEIDGVAISAEGSHAIVDGEWVALGGEIQGAVLQEVHRDRLVFLFEGEMIERRFGRF
;
A
#
# COMPACT_ATOMS: atom_id res chain seq x y z
N MET A 1 -3.03 46.67 -12.40
CA MET A 1 -1.60 46.60 -12.78
C MET A 1 -0.81 45.66 -11.89
N LEU A 2 -0.76 45.86 -10.55
CA LEU A 2 0.03 44.99 -9.66
C LEU A 2 -0.33 43.49 -9.77
N ASP A 3 -1.60 43.16 -9.93
CA ASP A 3 -2.05 41.76 -9.95
C ASP A 3 -1.69 41.06 -11.27
N GLN A 4 -1.77 41.76 -12.41
CA GLN A 4 -1.21 41.28 -13.69
C GLN A 4 0.31 41.09 -13.66
N ILE A 5 1.03 41.76 -12.75
CA ILE A 5 2.47 41.53 -12.50
C ILE A 5 2.68 40.32 -11.58
N LYS A 6 1.72 39.99 -10.69
CA LYS A 6 1.72 38.72 -9.95
C LYS A 6 1.43 37.54 -10.87
N GLU A 7 0.34 37.57 -11.64
CA GLU A 7 -0.01 36.51 -12.60
C GLU A 7 1.14 36.21 -13.57
N LYS A 8 1.74 37.25 -14.17
CA LYS A 8 2.89 37.09 -15.08
C LYS A 8 4.18 36.61 -14.41
N LYS A 9 4.28 36.65 -13.08
CA LYS A 9 5.36 35.98 -12.34
C LYS A 9 5.02 34.52 -12.09
N TRP A 10 3.79 34.21 -11.69
CA TRP A 10 3.34 32.85 -11.41
C TRP A 10 3.37 31.97 -12.67
N THR A 11 2.89 32.45 -13.81
CA THR A 11 2.95 31.69 -15.08
C THR A 11 4.37 31.47 -15.59
N LEU A 12 5.26 32.45 -15.38
CA LEU A 12 6.67 32.36 -15.79
C LEU A 12 7.46 31.40 -14.88
N VAL A 13 7.19 31.40 -13.57
CA VAL A 13 7.75 30.41 -12.63
C VAL A 13 7.23 29.00 -12.94
N ALA A 14 5.92 28.82 -13.16
CA ALA A 14 5.35 27.52 -13.54
C ALA A 14 5.97 26.98 -14.85
N GLY A 15 6.13 27.85 -15.86
CA GLY A 15 6.81 27.52 -17.11
C GLY A 15 8.28 27.14 -16.91
N PHE A 16 9.02 27.85 -16.04
CA PHE A 16 10.42 27.55 -15.77
C PHE A 16 10.58 26.20 -15.04
N CYS A 17 9.74 25.91 -14.06
CA CYS A 17 9.70 24.60 -13.40
C CYS A 17 9.36 23.48 -14.38
N ALA A 18 8.36 23.66 -15.25
CA ALA A 18 7.98 22.68 -16.27
C ALA A 18 9.13 22.40 -17.26
N VAL A 19 9.85 23.44 -17.71
CA VAL A 19 11.01 23.28 -18.62
C VAL A 19 12.17 22.56 -17.92
N VAL A 20 12.48 22.85 -16.65
CA VAL A 20 13.53 22.16 -15.90
C VAL A 20 13.16 20.68 -15.63
N VAL A 21 11.89 20.38 -15.35
CA VAL A 21 11.40 19.01 -15.22
C VAL A 21 11.49 18.26 -16.55
N LEU A 22 11.07 18.87 -17.66
CA LEU A 22 11.19 18.26 -18.99
C LEU A 22 12.65 18.01 -19.39
N TYR A 23 13.58 18.90 -19.04
CA TYR A 23 15.01 18.72 -19.32
C TYR A 23 15.65 17.56 -18.51
N LEU A 24 15.10 17.27 -17.32
CA LEU A 24 15.47 16.09 -16.54
C LEU A 24 14.84 14.80 -17.09
N VAL A 25 13.60 14.85 -17.59
CA VAL A 25 12.96 13.70 -18.27
C VAL A 25 13.67 13.37 -19.59
N SER A 26 14.06 14.37 -20.39
CA SER A 26 14.87 14.14 -21.61
C SER A 26 16.30 13.68 -21.32
N SER A 27 16.76 13.74 -20.06
CA SER A 27 18.02 13.12 -19.61
C SER A 27 17.86 11.63 -19.26
N PHE A 28 16.64 11.09 -19.29
CA PHE A 28 16.30 9.70 -18.97
C PHE A 28 15.72 8.89 -20.15
N ILE A 29 15.39 9.55 -21.27
CA ILE A 29 14.75 8.94 -22.44
C ILE A 29 15.56 9.31 -23.70
N GLY A 30 15.94 8.32 -24.50
CA GLY A 30 16.63 8.54 -25.77
C GLY A 30 15.77 9.35 -26.75
N SER A 31 16.39 10.32 -27.42
CA SER A 31 15.77 11.07 -28.52
C SER A 31 15.59 10.14 -29.76
N ASP A 32 14.69 10.39 -30.71
CA ASP A 32 14.19 11.69 -31.17
C ASP A 32 12.64 11.82 -31.25
N SER A 33 11.87 10.75 -31.01
CA SER A 33 10.44 10.68 -31.39
C SER A 33 9.50 11.66 -30.68
N VAL A 34 9.83 12.08 -29.45
CA VAL A 34 8.93 12.89 -28.59
C VAL A 34 8.90 14.37 -29.00
N VAL A 35 10.03 14.92 -29.45
CA VAL A 35 10.16 16.35 -29.80
C VAL A 35 9.28 16.70 -31.00
N ASP A 36 9.20 15.79 -31.97
CA ASP A 36 8.38 15.93 -33.17
C ASP A 36 6.87 15.82 -32.90
N SER A 37 6.49 15.17 -31.79
CA SER A 37 5.10 15.11 -31.30
C SER A 37 4.73 16.39 -30.55
N ALA A 38 5.60 16.87 -29.65
CA ALA A 38 5.40 18.10 -28.89
C ALA A 38 5.23 19.32 -29.82
N ASN A 39 6.08 19.47 -30.84
CA ASN A 39 5.99 20.57 -31.81
C ASN A 39 4.71 20.54 -32.68
N LYS A 40 4.08 19.37 -32.86
CA LYS A 40 2.78 19.24 -33.55
C LYS A 40 1.62 19.61 -32.62
N MET A 41 1.72 19.29 -31.32
CA MET A 41 0.70 19.66 -30.33
C MET A 41 0.67 21.16 -30.01
N THR A 42 1.83 21.83 -29.87
CA THR A 42 1.87 23.29 -29.66
C THR A 42 1.29 24.06 -30.85
N ALA A 43 1.66 23.68 -32.08
CA ALA A 43 1.12 24.26 -33.32
C ALA A 43 -0.40 24.01 -33.51
N ALA A 44 -0.97 22.98 -32.87
CA ALA A 44 -2.41 22.77 -32.83
C ALA A 44 -3.10 23.65 -31.77
N ALA A 45 -2.48 23.79 -30.59
CA ALA A 45 -3.00 24.63 -29.50
C ALA A 45 -3.09 26.12 -29.88
N GLU A 46 -2.05 26.67 -30.53
CA GLU A 46 -2.05 28.07 -30.99
C GLU A 46 -3.06 28.36 -32.10
N LYS A 47 -3.51 27.35 -32.86
CA LYS A 47 -4.59 27.52 -33.84
C LYS A 47 -5.98 27.56 -33.19
N ASN A 48 -6.20 26.79 -32.13
CA ASN A 48 -7.50 26.71 -31.47
C ASN A 48 -7.79 27.88 -30.51
N SER A 49 -6.78 28.65 -30.11
CA SER A 49 -6.96 29.82 -29.21
C SER A 49 -7.36 31.12 -29.94
N VAL A 50 -7.33 31.15 -31.27
CA VAL A 50 -7.57 32.36 -32.09
C VAL A 50 -8.98 32.41 -32.68
N VAL A 51 -9.73 31.30 -32.70
CA VAL A 51 -11.06 31.21 -33.32
C VAL A 51 -12.12 30.80 -32.30
N ASN A 52 -12.53 31.74 -31.44
CA ASN A 52 -13.81 31.65 -30.73
C ASN A 52 -14.27 33.02 -30.20
N SER A 53 -14.58 33.94 -31.14
CA SER A 53 -15.28 35.19 -30.85
C SER A 53 -16.04 35.69 -32.08
N GLU A 54 -17.28 35.21 -32.29
CA GLU A 54 -18.43 35.98 -32.82
C GLU A 54 -19.69 35.10 -33.08
N SER A 55 -20.87 35.72 -32.94
CA SER A 55 -22.21 35.38 -33.51
C SER A 55 -22.73 33.92 -33.57
N ASP A 56 -23.58 33.56 -32.59
CA ASP A 56 -25.07 33.53 -32.69
C ASP A 56 -25.83 32.85 -33.87
N SER A 57 -27.00 32.28 -33.52
CA SER A 57 -28.25 32.10 -34.30
C SER A 57 -28.56 30.84 -35.20
N VAL A 58 -29.61 30.09 -34.77
CA VAL A 58 -30.92 29.86 -35.47
C VAL A 58 -31.08 28.83 -36.66
N LEU A 59 -32.10 27.94 -36.54
CA LEU A 59 -32.79 27.06 -37.55
C LEU A 59 -31.96 25.90 -38.22
N GLU A 60 -32.49 24.90 -38.97
CA GLU A 60 -33.76 24.10 -39.01
C GLU A 60 -33.64 23.03 -40.16
N SER A 61 -34.49 21.98 -40.21
CA SER A 61 -34.74 21.08 -41.39
C SER A 61 -33.62 20.06 -41.77
N THR A 62 -33.79 18.98 -42.57
CA THR A 62 -34.92 18.06 -42.94
C THR A 62 -34.38 16.80 -43.66
N ASP A 63 -35.19 15.73 -43.71
CA ASP A 63 -35.19 14.50 -44.55
C ASP A 63 -34.19 14.27 -45.71
N SER A 64 -33.63 13.04 -45.78
CA SER A 64 -33.76 12.06 -46.90
C SER A 64 -33.20 10.68 -46.43
N LEU A 65 -33.79 9.49 -46.67
CA LEU A 65 -34.05 8.76 -47.93
C LEU A 65 -32.76 8.47 -48.73
N ASP A 66 -32.43 7.27 -49.22
CA ASP A 66 -33.03 5.92 -49.16
C ASP A 66 -31.89 4.88 -49.47
N SER A 67 -31.97 3.54 -49.48
CA SER A 67 -33.08 2.58 -49.59
C SER A 67 -32.86 1.26 -48.83
N ALA A 68 -33.97 0.52 -48.71
CA ALA A 68 -34.14 -0.86 -48.27
C ALA A 68 -33.61 -1.96 -49.22
N GLU A 69 -33.37 -3.17 -48.70
CA GLU A 69 -33.76 -4.41 -49.40
C GLU A 69 -34.12 -5.56 -48.43
N THR A 70 -34.99 -6.46 -48.88
CA THR A 70 -35.58 -7.61 -48.17
C THR A 70 -35.09 -8.94 -48.82
N LEU A 71 -35.35 -10.19 -48.36
CA LEU A 71 -36.28 -10.77 -47.38
C LEU A 71 -35.78 -12.18 -46.93
N SER A 72 -36.48 -12.78 -45.96
CA SER A 72 -36.31 -14.14 -45.39
C SER A 72 -36.65 -15.31 -46.34
N ALA A 73 -36.05 -16.49 -46.11
CA ALA A 73 -36.69 -17.80 -46.25
C ALA A 73 -35.95 -18.91 -45.45
N ALA A 74 -36.64 -20.00 -45.08
CA ALA A 74 -36.05 -21.14 -44.35
C ALA A 74 -36.78 -22.49 -44.61
N SER A 75 -36.12 -23.59 -44.20
CA SER A 75 -36.64 -24.96 -43.94
C SER A 75 -36.90 -25.95 -45.11
N GLY A 76 -36.55 -27.23 -44.88
CA GLY A 76 -37.42 -28.38 -45.21
C GLY A 76 -36.87 -29.53 -46.09
N SER A 77 -36.41 -30.65 -45.47
CA SER A 77 -36.37 -32.05 -46.01
C SER A 77 -35.61 -32.33 -47.34
N SER A 78 -35.41 -33.55 -47.84
CA SER A 78 -34.98 -34.89 -47.32
C SER A 78 -34.70 -35.78 -48.58
N ASP A 79 -34.27 -37.05 -48.60
CA ASP A 79 -33.90 -38.10 -47.61
C ASP A 79 -33.07 -39.20 -48.36
N GLU A 80 -32.30 -40.07 -47.69
CA GLU A 80 -31.97 -41.47 -48.09
C GLU A 80 -30.91 -42.18 -47.19
N SER A 81 -30.81 -43.51 -47.29
CA SER A 81 -30.15 -44.41 -46.31
C SER A 81 -28.98 -45.25 -46.85
N SER A 82 -28.00 -45.56 -45.99
CA SER A 82 -27.18 -46.78 -46.11
C SER A 82 -26.51 -47.17 -44.78
N GLU A 83 -26.44 -48.46 -44.48
CA GLU A 83 -25.78 -49.00 -43.28
C GLU A 83 -24.29 -49.25 -43.53
N VAL A 84 -23.41 -48.65 -42.72
CA VAL A 84 -22.08 -49.23 -42.40
C VAL A 84 -21.77 -48.98 -40.93
N ALA A 85 -21.72 -50.04 -40.12
CA ALA A 85 -21.37 -49.93 -38.71
C ALA A 85 -19.85 -49.69 -38.54
N LEU A 86 -19.47 -48.45 -38.22
CA LEU A 86 -18.12 -48.07 -37.80
C LEU A 86 -18.14 -47.53 -36.37
N LEU A 87 -17.19 -47.98 -35.56
CA LEU A 87 -17.09 -47.66 -34.14
C LEU A 87 -16.64 -46.20 -33.94
N GLN A 88 -17.60 -45.28 -33.84
CA GLN A 88 -17.32 -43.94 -33.30
C GLN A 88 -16.91 -44.05 -31.82
N ARG A 89 -15.89 -43.30 -31.45
CA ARG A 89 -15.57 -43.02 -30.04
C ARG A 89 -16.70 -42.16 -29.45
N PRO A 90 -16.95 -42.19 -28.14
CA PRO A 90 -17.84 -41.20 -27.53
C PRO A 90 -17.30 -39.80 -27.85
N ASP A 91 -18.14 -38.95 -28.42
CA ASP A 91 -17.81 -37.55 -28.65
C ASP A 91 -17.59 -36.89 -27.29
N THR A 92 -16.33 -36.58 -26.97
CA THR A 92 -16.04 -35.59 -25.94
C THR A 92 -16.67 -34.29 -26.39
N GLU A 93 -17.57 -33.73 -25.58
CA GLU A 93 -18.09 -32.37 -25.76
C GLU A 93 -16.91 -31.38 -25.68
N VAL A 94 -16.30 -31.10 -26.83
CA VAL A 94 -15.35 -30.01 -26.98
C VAL A 94 -16.16 -28.73 -26.85
N LEU A 95 -16.15 -28.16 -25.66
CA LEU A 95 -16.72 -26.84 -25.41
C LEU A 95 -16.23 -25.89 -26.51
N PRO A 96 -17.13 -25.21 -27.24
CA PRO A 96 -16.71 -24.26 -28.25
C PRO A 96 -15.83 -23.20 -27.59
N ALA A 97 -14.71 -22.86 -28.24
CA ALA A 97 -13.82 -21.82 -27.73
C ALA A 97 -14.60 -20.49 -27.71
N THR A 98 -14.96 -20.05 -26.50
CA THR A 98 -15.77 -18.85 -26.28
C THR A 98 -15.07 -17.64 -26.89
N GLY A 99 -15.78 -16.93 -27.76
CA GLY A 99 -15.17 -15.86 -28.54
C GLY A 99 -14.91 -14.59 -27.70
N PRO A 100 -14.05 -13.66 -28.17
CA PRO A 100 -13.78 -12.41 -27.46
C PRO A 100 -15.03 -11.51 -27.27
N VAL A 101 -16.13 -11.81 -27.97
CA VAL A 101 -17.45 -11.16 -27.76
C VAL A 101 -18.12 -11.65 -26.47
N GLU A 102 -17.96 -12.92 -26.11
CA GLU A 102 -18.50 -13.50 -24.87
C GLU A 102 -17.65 -13.10 -23.66
N GLU A 103 -16.33 -12.95 -23.84
CA GLU A 103 -15.44 -12.37 -22.82
C GLU A 103 -15.84 -10.92 -22.52
N GLN A 104 -16.04 -10.08 -23.54
CA GLN A 104 -16.50 -8.69 -23.37
C GLN A 104 -17.89 -8.61 -22.71
N ALA A 105 -18.82 -9.50 -23.07
CA ALA A 105 -20.13 -9.57 -22.40
C ALA A 105 -20.03 -10.03 -20.93
N ALA A 106 -19.12 -10.97 -20.63
CA ALA A 106 -18.86 -11.39 -19.26
C ALA A 106 -18.15 -10.29 -18.44
N GLU A 107 -17.35 -9.43 -19.06
CA GLU A 107 -16.77 -8.25 -18.41
C GLU A 107 -17.82 -7.18 -18.12
N THR A 108 -18.73 -6.85 -19.05
CA THR A 108 -19.79 -5.85 -18.77
C THR A 108 -20.73 -6.31 -17.66
N VAL A 109 -21.12 -7.59 -17.64
CA VAL A 109 -21.94 -8.16 -16.55
C VAL A 109 -21.23 -8.06 -15.19
N LYS A 110 -19.94 -8.39 -15.10
CA LYS A 110 -19.16 -8.24 -13.84
C LYS A 110 -19.10 -6.79 -13.36
N VAL A 111 -18.94 -5.83 -14.28
CA VAL A 111 -18.93 -4.40 -13.94
C VAL A 111 -20.29 -3.92 -13.44
N GLU A 112 -21.40 -4.43 -13.98
CA GLU A 112 -22.75 -4.15 -13.48
C GLU A 112 -23.01 -4.81 -12.11
N GLU A 113 -22.55 -6.05 -11.90
CA GLU A 113 -22.61 -6.73 -10.59
C GLU A 113 -21.80 -6.02 -9.52
N ASP A 114 -20.55 -5.64 -9.79
CA ASP A 114 -19.70 -4.91 -8.84
C ASP A 114 -20.25 -3.51 -8.53
N ARG A 115 -20.85 -2.85 -9.53
CA ARG A 115 -21.59 -1.61 -9.29
C ARG A 115 -22.80 -1.84 -8.38
N ARG A 116 -23.60 -2.88 -8.61
CA ARG A 116 -24.74 -3.25 -7.74
C ARG A 116 -24.29 -3.56 -6.31
N ILE A 117 -23.18 -4.28 -6.15
CA ILE A 117 -22.58 -4.59 -4.84
C ILE A 117 -22.14 -3.29 -4.13
N ALA A 118 -21.53 -2.33 -4.85
CA ALA A 118 -21.13 -1.04 -4.29
C ALA A 118 -22.32 -0.13 -3.92
N GLU A 119 -23.41 -0.17 -4.69
CA GLU A 119 -24.65 0.57 -4.37
C GLU A 119 -25.39 -0.08 -3.17
N LEU A 120 -25.43 -1.42 -3.09
CA LEU A 120 -25.99 -2.18 -1.97
C LEU A 120 -25.20 -2.03 -0.66
N SER A 121 -23.87 -2.11 -0.70
CA SER A 121 -23.03 -1.99 0.50
C SER A 121 -23.16 -0.61 1.14
N LYS A 122 -23.12 0.45 0.32
CA LYS A 122 -23.38 1.83 0.73
C LYS A 122 -24.78 2.03 1.30
N ALA A 123 -25.79 1.36 0.74
CA ALA A 123 -27.15 1.37 1.30
C ALA A 123 -27.23 0.65 2.65
N CYS A 124 -26.57 -0.49 2.80
CA CYS A 124 -26.51 -1.25 4.06
C CYS A 124 -25.78 -0.47 5.16
N GLU A 125 -24.64 0.15 4.86
CA GLU A 125 -23.94 1.04 5.80
C GLU A 125 -24.85 2.15 6.33
N GLU A 126 -25.55 2.86 5.44
CA GLU A 126 -26.43 3.96 5.84
C GLU A 126 -27.65 3.46 6.65
N GLN A 127 -28.16 2.26 6.37
CA GLN A 127 -29.19 1.61 7.17
C GLN A 127 -28.68 1.19 8.55
N LEU A 128 -27.44 0.67 8.66
CA LEU A 128 -26.77 0.36 9.93
C LEU A 128 -26.55 1.62 10.78
N ARG A 129 -26.04 2.71 10.17
CA ARG A 129 -25.89 4.03 10.84
C ARG A 129 -27.23 4.56 11.37
N ARG A 130 -28.33 4.34 10.62
CA ARG A 130 -29.70 4.71 11.01
C ARG A 130 -30.39 3.70 11.93
N GLY A 131 -29.73 2.62 12.34
CA GLY A 131 -30.30 1.58 13.20
C GLY A 131 -31.47 0.80 12.57
N GLN A 132 -31.57 0.74 11.24
CA GLN A 132 -32.65 0.05 10.52
C GLN A 132 -32.35 -1.45 10.34
N TRP A 133 -32.13 -2.15 11.45
CA TRP A 133 -31.55 -3.49 11.50
C TRP A 133 -32.21 -4.54 10.59
N LYS A 134 -33.54 -4.51 10.41
CA LYS A 134 -34.27 -5.44 9.52
C LYS A 134 -33.91 -5.24 8.04
N ARG A 135 -33.85 -4.00 7.57
CA ARG A 135 -33.45 -3.69 6.17
C ARG A 135 -31.97 -3.97 5.94
N ALA A 136 -31.14 -3.66 6.95
CA ALA A 136 -29.73 -4.00 6.91
C ALA A 136 -29.52 -5.52 6.85
N PHE A 137 -30.34 -6.32 7.54
CA PHE A 137 -30.34 -7.78 7.43
C PHE A 137 -30.73 -8.27 6.02
N GLU A 138 -31.79 -7.70 5.43
CA GLU A 138 -32.24 -8.02 4.06
C GLU A 138 -31.11 -7.74 3.05
N GLY A 139 -30.53 -6.54 3.07
CA GLY A 139 -29.45 -6.13 2.16
C GLY A 139 -28.11 -6.85 2.40
N LEU A 140 -27.73 -7.13 3.65
CA LEU A 140 -26.54 -7.93 3.96
C LEU A 140 -26.70 -9.39 3.53
N SER A 141 -27.91 -9.94 3.59
CA SER A 141 -28.20 -11.29 3.07
C SER A 141 -28.02 -11.35 1.55
N GLU A 142 -28.43 -10.30 0.83
CA GLU A 142 -28.16 -10.17 -0.61
C GLU A 142 -26.65 -10.04 -0.90
N LEU A 143 -25.93 -9.21 -0.15
CA LEU A 143 -24.47 -9.06 -0.28
C LEU A 143 -23.69 -10.36 0.01
N VAL A 144 -24.11 -11.14 1.02
CA VAL A 144 -23.54 -12.47 1.29
C VAL A 144 -23.85 -13.44 0.15
N SER A 145 -25.03 -13.39 -0.47
CA SER A 145 -25.33 -14.25 -1.63
C SER A 145 -24.55 -13.87 -2.89
N LEU A 146 -24.27 -12.57 -3.10
CA LEU A 146 -23.49 -12.06 -4.23
C LEU A 146 -21.97 -12.27 -4.05
N ARG A 147 -21.46 -12.21 -2.82
CA ARG A 147 -20.03 -12.43 -2.50
C ARG A 147 -19.85 -13.37 -1.29
N PRO A 148 -20.10 -14.69 -1.44
CA PRO A 148 -20.09 -15.64 -0.32
C PRO A 148 -18.79 -15.74 0.47
N TYR A 149 -17.65 -15.47 -0.18
CA TYR A 149 -16.31 -15.55 0.42
C TYR A 149 -15.86 -14.26 1.13
N ASN A 150 -16.69 -13.21 1.21
CA ASN A 150 -16.31 -11.97 1.90
C ASN A 150 -16.60 -12.08 3.41
N ALA A 151 -15.55 -12.30 4.19
CA ALA A 151 -15.58 -12.39 5.64
C ALA A 151 -16.33 -11.22 6.31
N ASP A 152 -16.10 -9.97 5.90
CA ASP A 152 -16.68 -8.80 6.58
C ASP A 152 -18.20 -8.71 6.44
N TYR A 153 -18.78 -9.29 5.38
CA TYR A 153 -20.23 -9.40 5.22
C TYR A 153 -20.83 -10.41 6.23
N HIS A 154 -20.12 -11.50 6.54
CA HIS A 154 -20.54 -12.45 7.58
C HIS A 154 -20.40 -11.86 8.99
N LEU A 155 -19.31 -11.15 9.28
CA LEU A 155 -19.13 -10.45 10.55
C LEU A 155 -20.25 -9.42 10.79
N THR A 156 -20.52 -8.57 9.80
CA THR A 156 -21.57 -7.55 9.92
C THR A 156 -22.97 -8.17 10.00
N LEU A 157 -23.27 -9.21 9.22
CA LEU A 157 -24.53 -9.95 9.32
C LEU A 157 -24.71 -10.59 10.70
N GLY A 158 -23.69 -11.26 11.25
CA GLY A 158 -23.73 -11.84 12.60
C GLY A 158 -23.94 -10.78 13.70
N LEU A 159 -23.33 -9.60 13.57
CA LEU A 159 -23.59 -8.46 14.46
C LEU A 159 -25.02 -7.92 14.33
N VAL A 160 -25.63 -7.97 13.13
CA VAL A 160 -27.05 -7.63 12.93
C VAL A 160 -27.97 -8.67 13.55
N HIS A 161 -27.73 -9.98 13.38
CA HIS A 161 -28.48 -11.03 14.09
C HIS A 161 -28.40 -10.83 15.62
N ARG A 162 -27.21 -10.52 16.17
CA ARG A 162 -27.05 -10.19 17.61
C ARG A 162 -27.90 -8.98 18.03
N ARG A 163 -28.05 -7.95 17.18
CA ARG A 163 -28.94 -6.80 17.44
C ARG A 163 -30.41 -7.15 17.30
N LEU A 164 -30.81 -7.89 16.27
CA LEU A 164 -32.18 -8.36 16.09
C LEU A 164 -32.63 -9.24 17.25
N ASN A 165 -31.77 -10.11 17.80
CA ASN A 165 -32.09 -10.89 19.00
C ASN A 165 -32.49 -9.99 20.20
N THR A 166 -31.81 -8.85 20.40
CA THR A 166 -32.14 -7.92 21.50
C THR A 166 -33.44 -7.13 21.28
N ILE A 167 -34.04 -7.22 20.09
CA ILE A 167 -35.30 -6.56 19.71
C ILE A 167 -36.45 -7.59 19.61
N GLU A 168 -36.15 -8.80 19.12
CA GLU A 168 -37.12 -9.82 18.70
C GLU A 168 -36.85 -11.16 19.41
N ASN A 169 -36.80 -11.10 20.75
CA ASN A 169 -36.53 -12.23 21.64
C ASN A 169 -37.33 -13.50 21.27
N GLY A 170 -36.68 -14.47 20.61
CA GLY A 170 -37.26 -15.79 20.34
C GLY A 170 -37.02 -16.38 18.94
N HIS A 171 -36.44 -15.65 17.99
CA HIS A 171 -36.29 -16.10 16.59
C HIS A 171 -34.98 -16.83 16.23
N GLY A 172 -34.30 -17.47 17.18
CA GLY A 172 -33.08 -18.26 16.90
C GLY A 172 -31.83 -17.46 16.51
N HIS A 173 -31.93 -16.13 16.41
CA HIS A 173 -30.86 -15.23 15.96
C HIS A 173 -29.52 -15.35 16.70
N LEU A 174 -29.44 -15.88 17.92
CA LEU A 174 -28.15 -16.17 18.57
C LEU A 174 -27.40 -17.35 17.94
N GLU A 175 -28.13 -18.34 17.41
CA GLU A 175 -27.54 -19.49 16.73
C GLU A 175 -27.14 -19.13 15.30
N GLU A 176 -27.93 -18.29 14.63
CA GLU A 176 -27.57 -17.68 13.33
C GLU A 176 -26.34 -16.76 13.46
N ALA A 177 -26.29 -15.92 14.50
CA ALA A 177 -25.11 -15.08 14.79
C ALA A 177 -23.86 -15.93 15.05
N ALA A 178 -23.99 -17.02 15.82
CA ALA A 178 -22.88 -17.94 16.06
C ALA A 178 -22.41 -18.65 14.78
N ALA A 179 -23.34 -19.07 13.90
CA ALA A 179 -23.00 -19.61 12.58
C ALA A 179 -22.24 -18.58 11.73
N LYS A 180 -22.71 -17.32 11.67
CA LYS A 180 -22.03 -16.26 10.91
C LYS A 180 -20.68 -15.82 11.49
N PHE A 181 -20.46 -15.95 12.80
CA PHE A 181 -19.14 -15.77 13.39
C PHE A 181 -18.20 -16.97 13.16
N GLN A 182 -18.72 -18.17 12.92
CA GLN A 182 -17.92 -19.31 12.46
C GLN A 182 -17.59 -19.17 10.96
N GLU A 183 -18.56 -18.83 10.10
CA GLU A 183 -18.31 -18.51 8.69
C GLU A 183 -17.27 -17.37 8.54
N TYR A 184 -17.29 -16.37 9.42
CA TYR A 184 -16.26 -15.32 9.47
C TYR A 184 -14.84 -15.86 9.74
N ILE A 185 -14.69 -16.90 10.57
CA ILE A 185 -13.41 -17.59 10.78
C ILE A 185 -13.03 -18.38 9.52
N ASP A 186 -13.97 -19.15 8.98
CA ASP A 186 -13.75 -20.07 7.86
C ASP A 186 -13.35 -19.33 6.57
N TYR A 187 -13.81 -18.08 6.39
CA TYR A 187 -13.41 -17.18 5.29
C TYR A 187 -12.21 -16.26 5.60
N GLY A 188 -11.44 -16.53 6.67
CA GLY A 188 -10.17 -15.85 6.95
C GLY A 188 -10.28 -14.50 7.68
N GLY A 189 -11.36 -14.27 8.41
CA GLY A 189 -11.55 -13.10 9.26
C GLY A 189 -10.63 -13.06 10.49
N GLN A 190 -10.71 -11.98 11.28
CA GLN A 190 -9.92 -11.83 12.51
C GLN A 190 -10.44 -12.76 13.62
N GLU A 191 -9.95 -14.00 13.61
CA GLU A 191 -10.34 -15.08 14.52
C GLU A 191 -10.46 -14.64 15.99
N ALA A 192 -9.50 -13.86 16.50
CA ALA A 192 -9.52 -13.41 17.90
C ALA A 192 -10.76 -12.59 18.27
N ILE A 193 -11.31 -11.80 17.34
CA ILE A 193 -12.56 -11.05 17.50
C ILE A 193 -13.76 -12.00 17.34
N ALA A 194 -13.70 -12.91 16.38
CA ALA A 194 -14.73 -13.92 16.16
C ALA A 194 -14.96 -14.77 17.42
N TYR A 195 -13.89 -15.24 18.07
CA TYR A 195 -13.96 -16.01 19.31
C TYR A 195 -14.51 -15.21 20.50
N LEU A 196 -14.25 -13.89 20.58
CA LEU A 196 -14.90 -13.06 21.60
C LEU A 196 -16.42 -12.91 21.36
N LEU A 197 -16.83 -12.73 20.11
CA LEU A 197 -18.24 -12.63 19.73
C LEU A 197 -18.98 -13.96 19.92
N LEU A 198 -18.34 -15.10 19.61
CA LEU A 198 -18.82 -16.44 19.92
C LEU A 198 -18.96 -16.68 21.44
N ALA A 199 -18.00 -16.20 22.24
CA ALA A 199 -18.12 -16.23 23.70
C ALA A 199 -19.35 -15.44 24.18
N GLU A 200 -19.61 -14.26 23.62
CA GLU A 200 -20.80 -13.45 23.93
C GLU A 200 -22.11 -14.14 23.53
N THR A 201 -22.21 -14.70 22.31
CA THR A 201 -23.44 -15.38 21.86
C THR A 201 -23.71 -16.66 22.67
N SER A 202 -22.69 -17.44 23.01
CA SER A 202 -22.86 -18.59 23.91
C SER A 202 -23.19 -18.16 25.34
N ALA A 203 -22.66 -17.03 25.83
CA ALA A 203 -23.01 -16.46 27.14
C ALA A 203 -24.46 -15.96 27.21
N ALA A 204 -24.97 -15.37 26.12
CA ALA A 204 -26.37 -14.98 25.97
C ALA A 204 -27.30 -16.20 25.79
N SER A 205 -26.80 -17.27 25.17
CA SER A 205 -27.52 -18.55 24.99
C SER A 205 -27.47 -19.47 26.22
N GLY A 206 -26.79 -19.07 27.31
CA GLY A 206 -26.61 -19.89 28.52
C GLY A 206 -25.67 -21.10 28.35
N LYS A 207 -24.89 -21.17 27.28
CA LYS A 207 -23.95 -22.26 26.96
C LYS A 207 -22.60 -22.05 27.69
N ASP A 208 -22.67 -21.91 29.02
CA ASP A 208 -21.56 -21.43 29.89
C ASP A 208 -20.23 -22.19 29.76
N ALA A 209 -20.27 -23.47 29.36
CA ALA A 209 -19.06 -24.27 29.13
C ALA A 209 -18.29 -23.84 27.85
N GLU A 210 -19.00 -23.40 26.82
CA GLU A 210 -18.41 -22.93 25.55
C GLU A 210 -17.74 -21.57 25.72
N VAL A 211 -18.31 -20.70 26.57
CA VAL A 211 -17.80 -19.35 26.85
C VAL A 211 -16.35 -19.38 27.29
N TYR A 212 -15.99 -20.27 28.22
CA TYR A 212 -14.59 -20.42 28.67
C TYR A 212 -13.67 -20.99 27.59
N ARG A 213 -14.17 -21.86 26.69
CA ARG A 213 -13.38 -22.33 25.54
C ARG A 213 -13.08 -21.16 24.61
N PHE A 214 -14.11 -20.43 24.19
CA PHE A 214 -13.99 -19.32 23.26
C PHE A 214 -13.15 -18.15 23.82
N LEU A 215 -13.23 -17.85 25.12
CA LEU A 215 -12.35 -16.86 25.76
C LEU A 215 -10.88 -17.31 25.83
N ASP A 216 -10.62 -18.61 25.97
CA ASP A 216 -9.25 -19.16 25.95
C ASP A 216 -8.66 -19.20 24.53
N GLU A 217 -9.50 -19.41 23.51
CA GLU A 217 -9.19 -19.33 22.08
C GLU A 217 -8.98 -17.88 21.59
N ALA A 218 -9.69 -16.90 22.16
CA ALA A 218 -9.43 -15.48 21.89
C ALA A 218 -8.10 -15.03 22.52
N ALA A 219 -7.85 -15.44 23.77
CA ALA A 219 -6.62 -15.12 24.49
C ALA A 219 -5.37 -15.78 23.88
N SER A 220 -5.48 -17.00 23.35
CA SER A 220 -4.36 -17.67 22.65
C SER A 220 -3.92 -16.93 21.39
N ARG A 221 -4.84 -16.19 20.74
CA ARG A 221 -4.63 -15.40 19.52
C ARG A 221 -4.23 -13.94 19.77
N GLY A 222 -3.76 -13.60 20.98
CA GLY A 222 -3.24 -12.27 21.29
C GLY A 222 -4.26 -11.24 21.80
N MET A 223 -5.55 -11.59 21.94
CA MET A 223 -6.55 -10.64 22.46
C MET A 223 -6.48 -10.50 23.98
N ASN A 224 -6.27 -9.26 24.46
CA ASN A 224 -6.45 -8.92 25.87
C ASN A 224 -7.94 -8.99 26.27
N ILE A 225 -8.38 -10.18 26.67
CA ILE A 225 -9.78 -10.44 27.06
C ILE A 225 -10.21 -9.66 28.31
N ALA A 226 -9.28 -9.28 29.20
CA ALA A 226 -9.59 -8.49 30.39
C ALA A 226 -10.11 -7.09 30.03
N ARG A 227 -9.49 -6.42 29.05
CA ARG A 227 -10.00 -5.15 28.49
C ARG A 227 -11.25 -5.37 27.63
N ALA A 228 -11.28 -6.42 26.82
CA ALA A 228 -12.33 -6.62 25.84
C ALA A 228 -13.69 -6.99 26.48
N VAL A 229 -13.71 -7.89 27.47
CA VAL A 229 -14.94 -8.33 28.15
C VAL A 229 -15.69 -7.20 28.84
N GLY A 230 -15.01 -6.13 29.27
CA GLY A 230 -15.65 -4.93 29.83
C GLY A 230 -16.63 -4.22 28.88
N GLN A 231 -16.61 -4.52 27.58
CA GLN A 231 -17.54 -3.98 26.58
C GLN A 231 -18.83 -4.83 26.42
N PHE A 232 -18.89 -6.02 27.00
CA PHE A 232 -19.92 -7.03 26.73
C PHE A 232 -20.64 -7.47 28.02
N PRO A 233 -21.80 -6.87 28.37
CA PRO A 233 -22.49 -7.15 29.63
C PRO A 233 -22.82 -8.62 29.88
N ALA A 234 -23.11 -9.41 28.83
CA ALA A 234 -23.37 -10.85 28.92
C ALA A 234 -22.17 -11.65 29.46
N LEU A 235 -20.94 -11.17 29.23
CA LEU A 235 -19.70 -11.80 29.67
C LEU A 235 -19.27 -11.39 31.09
N GLY A 236 -19.88 -10.34 31.67
CA GLY A 236 -19.52 -9.83 33.00
C GLY A 236 -19.57 -10.89 34.10
N ARG A 237 -20.54 -11.82 34.06
CA ARG A 237 -20.70 -12.91 35.04
C ARG A 237 -19.58 -13.96 35.02
N PHE A 238 -18.75 -14.00 33.99
CA PHE A 238 -17.63 -14.94 33.84
C PHE A 238 -16.29 -14.36 34.32
N THR A 239 -16.21 -13.03 34.53
CA THR A 239 -14.96 -12.33 34.89
C THR A 239 -14.37 -12.73 36.24
N SER A 240 -15.21 -13.25 37.16
CA SER A 240 -14.81 -13.64 38.51
C SER A 240 -14.33 -15.10 38.63
N ASP A 241 -14.42 -15.92 37.58
CA ASP A 241 -13.92 -17.29 37.61
C ASP A 241 -12.40 -17.33 37.41
N THR A 242 -11.73 -18.10 38.27
CA THR A 242 -10.36 -18.62 38.10
C THR A 242 -9.99 -19.00 36.67
N ARG A 243 -10.93 -19.57 35.89
CA ARG A 243 -10.76 -19.94 34.48
C ARG A 243 -10.49 -18.73 33.60
N PHE A 244 -11.30 -17.68 33.73
CA PHE A 244 -11.14 -16.43 32.99
C PHE A 244 -9.83 -15.73 33.37
N VAL A 245 -9.55 -15.62 34.67
CA VAL A 245 -8.30 -15.01 35.17
C VAL A 245 -7.08 -15.74 34.60
N ARG A 246 -7.08 -17.08 34.59
CA ARG A 246 -6.00 -17.89 34.00
C ARG A 246 -5.82 -17.63 32.50
N SER A 247 -6.90 -17.46 31.75
CA SER A 247 -6.85 -17.17 30.31
C SER A 247 -6.37 -15.74 30.03
N ALA A 248 -6.81 -14.75 30.81
CA ALA A 248 -6.35 -13.36 30.70
C ALA A 248 -4.83 -13.23 30.97
N LEU A 249 -4.34 -13.89 32.03
CA LEU A 249 -2.92 -13.91 32.41
C LEU A 249 -2.01 -14.58 31.37
N LYS A 250 -2.54 -15.35 30.40
CA LYS A 250 -1.69 -15.97 29.35
C LYS A 250 -0.86 -14.95 28.59
N LEU A 251 -1.42 -13.77 28.29
CA LEU A 251 -0.76 -12.74 27.49
C LEU A 251 0.20 -11.90 28.33
N GLU A 252 -0.16 -11.58 29.58
CA GLU A 252 0.72 -10.87 30.51
C GLU A 252 1.98 -11.70 30.82
N ARG A 253 1.88 -13.04 30.81
CA ARG A 253 3.02 -13.95 31.04
C ARG A 253 4.11 -13.88 29.97
N TYR A 254 3.82 -13.35 28.77
CA TYR A 254 4.83 -13.18 27.70
C TYR A 254 5.60 -11.85 27.76
N LEU A 255 5.35 -11.00 28.77
CA LEU A 255 6.13 -9.77 29.02
C LEU A 255 7.21 -9.94 30.11
N LEU A 256 7.41 -11.16 30.62
CA LEU A 256 8.62 -11.51 31.35
C LEU A 256 9.73 -11.82 30.34
N ASN A 257 10.70 -10.92 30.24
CA ASN A 257 11.97 -11.24 29.58
C ASN A 257 12.65 -12.38 30.34
N ASP A 258 12.83 -13.55 29.71
CA ASP A 258 13.70 -14.65 30.20
C ASP A 258 15.20 -14.29 30.18
N GLY A 259 15.52 -13.00 30.00
CA GLY A 259 16.84 -12.45 30.22
C GLY A 259 17.17 -12.39 31.71
N ILE A 260 18.21 -13.12 32.11
CA ILE A 260 18.81 -13.13 33.45
C ILE A 260 17.99 -13.89 34.51
N HIS A 261 17.98 -15.22 34.41
CA HIS A 261 17.83 -16.09 35.59
C HIS A 261 19.09 -15.92 36.48
N ARG A 262 19.11 -14.87 37.32
CA ARG A 262 20.27 -14.55 38.17
C ARG A 262 20.24 -15.45 39.41
N ASP A 263 21.11 -16.44 39.45
CA ASP A 263 21.37 -17.19 40.69
C ASP A 263 21.83 -16.20 41.78
N PRO A 264 21.09 -16.05 42.90
CA PRO A 264 21.40 -15.06 43.93
C PRO A 264 22.66 -15.38 44.75
N PHE A 265 23.27 -16.55 44.60
CA PHE A 265 24.43 -16.98 45.39
C PHE A 265 25.73 -17.18 44.59
N THR A 266 25.68 -17.17 43.24
CA THR A 266 26.80 -17.67 42.41
C THR A 266 27.59 -16.58 41.66
N ALA A 267 27.53 -15.32 42.11
CA ALA A 267 28.43 -14.26 41.62
C ALA A 267 28.77 -13.19 42.68
N PRO A 268 30.02 -13.13 43.21
CA PRO A 268 30.43 -12.07 44.11
C PRO A 268 30.73 -10.78 43.31
N TRP A 269 29.83 -9.80 43.46
CA TRP A 269 29.96 -8.36 43.15
C TRP A 269 31.33 -7.90 42.60
N LYS A 270 31.60 -8.17 41.31
CA LYS A 270 32.62 -7.49 40.52
C LYS A 270 31.93 -6.61 39.48
N GLY A 271 32.50 -5.44 39.25
CA GLY A 271 31.87 -4.36 38.49
C GLY A 271 31.53 -4.75 37.04
N SER A 272 30.54 -4.05 36.47
CA SER A 272 30.17 -4.24 35.07
C SER A 272 31.37 -3.99 34.16
N GLY A 273 31.79 -5.06 33.48
CA GLY A 273 32.74 -5.04 32.37
C GLY A 273 32.15 -5.77 31.16
N VAL A 274 30.83 -5.62 30.96
CA VAL A 274 30.13 -6.17 29.80
C VAL A 274 30.38 -5.24 28.61
N ALA A 275 30.91 -5.77 27.52
CA ALA A 275 31.09 -5.02 26.29
C ALA A 275 29.72 -4.82 25.60
N GLU A 276 29.23 -3.59 25.58
CA GLU A 276 27.94 -3.24 24.97
C GLU A 276 28.05 -3.18 23.45
N ALA A 277 27.88 -4.33 22.81
CA ALA A 277 27.68 -4.46 21.36
C ALA A 277 26.19 -4.30 20.98
N GLY A 278 25.58 -3.20 21.43
CA GLY A 278 24.19 -2.83 21.18
C GLY A 278 24.00 -1.39 21.62
N SER A 279 23.44 -0.53 20.76
CA SER A 279 23.56 0.93 20.87
C SER A 279 23.24 1.48 22.27
N ASN A 280 24.28 1.99 22.96
CA ASN A 280 24.18 2.57 24.30
C ASN A 280 23.15 3.71 24.35
N PHE A 281 21.94 3.39 24.78
CA PHE A 281 20.93 4.39 25.13
C PHE A 281 21.30 5.02 26.48
N SER A 282 22.24 5.96 26.45
CA SER A 282 22.53 6.83 27.58
C SER A 282 21.63 8.06 27.54
N TYR A 283 21.19 8.49 28.71
CA TYR A 283 20.75 9.87 28.90
C TYR A 283 21.94 10.82 28.70
N LEU A 284 21.66 12.02 28.21
CA LEU A 284 22.66 13.09 28.06
C LEU A 284 22.99 13.69 29.43
N ALA A 285 24.19 14.26 29.60
CA ALA A 285 24.48 15.03 30.80
C ALA A 285 23.58 16.29 30.87
N VAL A 286 23.22 16.73 32.08
CA VAL A 286 22.34 17.92 32.27
C VAL A 286 22.96 19.18 31.66
N GLU A 287 24.29 19.25 31.55
CA GLU A 287 25.02 20.33 30.89
C GLU A 287 24.83 20.29 29.36
N ASP A 288 24.90 19.11 28.74
CA ASP A 288 24.65 18.91 27.30
C ASP A 288 23.19 19.17 26.95
N GLN A 289 22.23 18.70 27.76
CA GLN A 289 20.80 19.00 27.58
C GLN A 289 20.53 20.50 27.61
N ARG A 290 21.17 21.24 28.54
CA ARG A 290 21.06 22.72 28.60
C ARG A 290 21.72 23.40 27.41
N LYS A 291 22.83 22.86 26.88
CA LYS A 291 23.47 23.35 25.66
C LYS A 291 22.56 23.18 24.43
N MET A 292 22.03 21.98 24.22
CA MET A 292 21.06 21.70 23.15
C MET A 292 19.80 22.56 23.27
N LEU A 293 19.26 22.73 24.48
CA LEU A 293 18.11 23.61 24.71
C LEU A 293 18.39 25.07 24.32
N ASN A 294 19.59 25.59 24.63
CA ASN A 294 19.99 26.93 24.20
C ASN A 294 20.18 27.03 22.68
N GLU A 295 20.74 26.00 22.05
CA GLU A 295 20.85 25.92 20.58
C GLU A 295 19.46 25.88 19.91
N ALA A 296 18.49 25.17 20.49
CA ALA A 296 17.09 25.17 20.05
C ALA A 296 16.39 26.53 20.26
N ARG A 297 16.62 27.21 21.41
CA ARG A 297 16.11 28.57 21.69
C ARG A 297 16.63 29.60 20.68
N GLU A 298 17.93 29.54 20.34
CA GLU A 298 18.49 30.36 19.28
C GLU A 298 17.90 30.00 17.91
N ALA A 299 17.78 28.71 17.60
CA ALA A 299 17.27 28.24 16.31
C ALA A 299 15.82 28.69 16.06
N ILE A 300 14.91 28.55 17.03
CA ILE A 300 13.52 29.04 16.87
C ILE A 300 13.46 30.56 16.77
N SER A 301 14.34 31.29 17.48
CA SER A 301 14.47 32.75 17.34
C SER A 301 14.95 33.14 15.94
N ARG A 302 15.84 32.36 15.33
CA ARG A 302 16.29 32.52 13.93
C ARG A 302 15.16 32.19 12.95
N VAL A 303 14.39 31.11 13.16
CA VAL A 303 13.21 30.79 12.33
C VAL A 303 12.19 31.94 12.36
N GLU A 304 11.81 32.44 13.55
CA GLU A 304 10.87 33.56 13.67
C GLU A 304 11.35 34.84 12.95
N PHE A 305 12.66 35.12 12.99
CA PHE A 305 13.23 36.27 12.29
C PHE A 305 13.25 36.07 10.77
N SER A 306 13.75 34.92 10.31
CA SER A 306 13.88 34.61 8.89
C SER A 306 12.52 34.47 8.19
N VAL A 307 11.52 33.86 8.83
CA VAL A 307 10.14 33.77 8.31
C VAL A 307 9.52 35.16 8.16
N ARG A 308 9.71 36.07 9.13
CA ARG A 308 9.23 37.47 9.04
C ARG A 308 9.89 38.28 7.91
N ASN A 309 11.08 37.90 7.48
CA ASN A 309 11.85 38.57 6.43
C ASN A 309 11.75 37.90 5.04
N GLY A 310 11.16 36.70 4.93
CA GLY A 310 11.15 35.91 3.70
C GLY A 310 12.50 35.23 3.38
N GLU A 311 13.33 34.97 4.38
CA GLU A 311 14.63 34.29 4.22
C GLU A 311 14.49 32.76 4.40
N HIS A 312 13.74 32.11 3.52
CA HIS A 312 13.39 30.69 3.60
C HIS A 312 14.61 29.74 3.69
N GLY A 313 15.79 30.17 3.21
CA GLY A 313 17.04 29.39 3.32
C GLY A 313 17.61 29.36 4.75
N THR A 314 17.83 30.53 5.36
CA THR A 314 18.35 30.61 6.74
C THR A 314 17.34 30.05 7.76
N ALA A 315 16.04 30.15 7.44
CA ALA A 315 14.99 29.48 8.19
C ALA A 315 15.07 27.94 8.10
N ALA A 316 15.41 27.37 6.94
CA ALA A 316 15.56 25.91 6.77
C ALA A 316 16.77 25.34 7.52
N ASP A 317 17.91 26.04 7.48
CA ASP A 317 19.09 25.66 8.27
C ASP A 317 18.80 25.68 9.77
N ALA A 318 18.05 26.68 10.25
CA ALA A 318 17.64 26.78 11.65
C ALA A 318 16.57 25.73 12.02
N TYR A 319 15.58 25.49 11.17
CA TYR A 319 14.56 24.44 11.34
C TYR A 319 15.21 23.07 11.50
N LYS A 320 16.18 22.74 10.64
CA LYS A 320 16.92 21.48 10.70
C LYS A 320 17.60 21.25 12.06
N VAL A 321 18.21 22.27 12.65
CA VAL A 321 18.84 22.17 13.99
C VAL A 321 17.80 21.82 15.06
N ILE A 322 16.58 22.36 14.99
CA ILE A 322 15.49 22.00 15.91
C ILE A 322 15.05 20.54 15.69
N MET A 323 15.00 20.08 14.44
CA MET A 323 14.68 18.68 14.13
C MET A 323 15.73 17.70 14.68
N GLU A 324 17.03 17.96 14.47
CA GLU A 324 18.12 17.13 15.01
C GLU A 324 18.07 17.06 16.56
N ILE A 325 17.77 18.18 17.24
CA ILE A 325 17.62 18.22 18.71
C ILE A 325 16.33 17.54 19.20
N THR A 326 15.23 17.61 18.44
CA THR A 326 13.96 16.95 18.82
C THR A 326 13.96 15.44 18.55
N GLU A 327 14.78 14.92 17.63
CA GLU A 327 15.07 13.47 17.57
C GLU A 327 15.80 12.98 18.84
N GLU A 328 16.73 13.78 19.37
CA GLU A 328 17.47 13.51 20.61
C GLU A 328 16.61 13.67 21.88
N SER A 329 15.38 14.19 21.79
CA SER A 329 14.47 14.45 22.94
C SER A 329 14.31 13.28 23.91
N LYS A 330 14.37 12.04 23.42
CA LYS A 330 14.26 10.82 24.24
C LYS A 330 15.44 10.62 25.21
N ARG A 331 16.57 11.31 25.00
CA ARG A 331 17.78 11.27 25.86
C ARG A 331 17.77 12.32 26.98
N PHE A 332 16.76 13.18 27.05
CA PHE A 332 16.60 14.13 28.14
C PHE A 332 16.03 13.41 29.38
N ASP A 333 16.71 13.53 30.53
CA ASP A 333 16.24 12.96 31.80
C ASP A 333 15.47 13.98 32.65
N GLN A 334 15.76 15.28 32.51
CA GLN A 334 15.13 16.34 33.28
C GLN A 334 13.75 16.68 32.70
N PRO A 335 12.64 16.54 33.46
CA PRO A 335 11.30 16.80 32.95
C PRO A 335 11.08 18.28 32.61
N GLU A 336 11.76 19.21 33.28
CA GLU A 336 11.71 20.64 32.98
C GLU A 336 12.29 20.95 31.59
N LEU A 337 13.47 20.39 31.28
CA LEU A 337 14.16 20.61 30.00
C LEU A 337 13.41 19.92 28.84
N ALA A 338 12.88 18.72 29.08
CA ALA A 338 12.04 18.00 28.12
C ALA A 338 10.71 18.72 27.84
N ALA A 339 10.08 19.31 28.88
CA ALA A 339 8.87 20.12 28.72
C ALA A 339 9.13 21.42 27.95
N GLU A 340 10.26 22.10 28.19
CA GLU A 340 10.61 23.29 27.41
C GLU A 340 10.96 22.96 25.95
N LEU A 341 11.70 21.87 25.69
CA LEU A 341 11.94 21.39 24.32
C LEU A 341 10.62 21.06 23.59
N LYS A 342 9.63 20.48 24.29
CA LYS A 342 8.28 20.26 23.74
C LYS A 342 7.56 21.57 23.43
N ALA A 343 7.64 22.57 24.32
CA ALA A 343 7.04 23.89 24.08
C ALA A 343 7.71 24.65 22.92
N ILE A 344 9.00 24.44 22.67
CA ILE A 344 9.70 24.94 21.46
C ILE A 344 9.13 24.24 20.21
N GLY A 345 8.87 22.93 20.25
CA GLY A 345 8.23 22.20 19.16
C GLY A 345 6.79 22.66 18.87
N GLU A 346 5.99 22.88 19.91
CA GLU A 346 4.61 23.40 19.80
C GLU A 346 4.60 24.81 19.18
N ARG A 347 5.47 25.71 19.66
CA ARG A 347 5.62 27.06 19.11
C ARG A 347 6.16 27.07 17.67
N LEU A 348 6.86 26.04 17.23
CA LEU A 348 7.28 25.88 15.84
C LEU A 348 6.12 25.46 14.93
N GLN A 349 5.12 24.76 15.48
CA GLN A 349 3.88 24.42 14.77
C GLN A 349 2.93 25.64 14.68
N ASP A 350 2.87 26.50 15.70
CA ASP A 350 2.11 27.77 15.68
C ASP A 350 2.52 28.75 14.54
N LEU A 351 3.64 28.49 13.87
CA LEU A 351 4.15 29.25 12.71
C LEU A 351 3.75 28.61 11.36
N GLU A 352 2.75 27.72 11.36
CA GLU A 352 2.36 26.76 10.30
C GLU A 352 2.42 27.33 8.87
N ASP A 353 1.72 28.44 8.58
CA ASP A 353 1.65 29.06 7.24
C ASP A 353 3.03 29.42 6.64
N GLY A 354 3.99 29.81 7.48
CA GLY A 354 5.34 30.20 7.06
C GLY A 354 6.35 29.05 7.11
N VAL A 355 6.11 28.04 7.94
CA VAL A 355 7.02 26.91 8.16
C VAL A 355 6.71 25.72 7.23
N ALA A 356 5.49 25.61 6.69
CA ALA A 356 5.11 24.52 5.76
C ALA A 356 6.05 24.40 4.54
N GLU A 357 6.36 25.50 3.85
CA GLU A 357 7.29 25.50 2.70
C GLU A 357 8.71 25.04 3.11
N ILE A 358 9.17 25.49 4.28
CA ILE A 358 10.48 25.16 4.84
C ILE A 358 10.55 23.66 5.20
N ARG A 359 9.51 23.14 5.86
CA ARG A 359 9.36 21.73 6.23
C ARG A 359 9.34 20.83 4.99
N VAL A 360 8.52 21.16 3.99
CA VAL A 360 8.43 20.40 2.72
C VAL A 360 9.77 20.41 1.99
N ARG A 361 10.45 21.56 1.93
CA ARG A 361 11.78 21.64 1.32
C ARG A 361 12.80 20.75 2.04
N HIS A 362 12.84 20.80 3.38
CA HIS A 362 13.72 19.93 4.17
C HIS A 362 13.43 18.45 3.93
N LEU A 363 12.16 18.03 3.98
CA LEU A 363 11.73 16.65 3.71
C LEU A 363 12.06 16.20 2.28
N TYR A 364 12.01 17.09 1.29
CA TYR A 364 12.42 16.81 -0.08
C TYR A 364 13.95 16.62 -0.22
N GLU A 365 14.75 17.47 0.44
CA GLU A 365 16.21 17.34 0.47
C GLU A 365 16.65 16.06 1.22
N GLU A 366 16.01 15.73 2.35
CA GLU A 366 16.13 14.47 3.10
C GLU A 366 15.77 13.23 2.24
N SER A 367 14.69 13.32 1.47
CA SER A 367 14.21 12.26 0.57
C SER A 367 15.15 12.04 -0.60
N ARG A 368 15.63 13.12 -1.23
CA ARG A 368 16.64 13.06 -2.30
C ARG A 368 17.93 12.40 -1.82
N ALA A 369 18.42 12.79 -0.63
CA ALA A 369 19.62 12.20 -0.05
C ALA A 369 19.45 10.68 0.24
N ARG A 370 18.25 10.23 0.61
CA ARG A 370 17.93 8.80 0.78
C ARG A 370 17.73 8.08 -0.54
N LEU A 371 17.09 8.67 -1.55
CA LEU A 371 16.98 8.12 -2.91
C LEU A 371 18.38 7.89 -3.52
N ASP A 372 19.31 8.81 -3.34
CA ASP A 372 20.68 8.65 -3.84
C ASP A 372 21.50 7.61 -3.04
N ARG A 373 21.15 7.33 -1.78
CA ARG A 373 21.65 6.17 -1.01
C ARG A 373 21.01 4.86 -1.51
N MET A 374 19.70 4.87 -1.78
CA MET A 374 18.92 3.73 -2.27
C MET A 374 19.41 3.25 -3.65
N LYS A 375 19.72 4.17 -4.57
CA LYS A 375 20.38 3.85 -5.86
C LYS A 375 21.73 3.15 -5.69
N ARG A 376 22.51 3.54 -4.68
CA ARG A 376 23.81 2.90 -4.36
C ARG A 376 23.64 1.52 -3.72
N ALA A 377 22.66 1.35 -2.83
CA ALA A 377 22.31 0.04 -2.28
C ALA A 377 21.82 -0.93 -3.38
N PHE A 378 20.93 -0.46 -4.27
CA PHE A 378 20.45 -1.19 -5.45
C PHE A 378 21.62 -1.64 -6.35
N ALA A 379 22.54 -0.73 -6.70
CA ALA A 379 23.72 -1.06 -7.51
C ALA A 379 24.68 -2.08 -6.84
N ASN A 380 24.63 -2.21 -5.51
CA ASN A 380 25.40 -3.17 -4.73
C ASN A 380 24.63 -4.48 -4.43
N ASN A 381 23.40 -4.64 -4.92
CA ASN A 381 22.46 -5.74 -4.59
C ASN A 381 22.09 -5.84 -3.10
N ASP A 382 22.18 -4.75 -2.34
CA ASP A 382 21.73 -4.68 -0.94
C ASP A 382 20.22 -4.40 -0.88
N PHE A 383 19.42 -5.44 -1.08
CA PHE A 383 17.97 -5.35 -1.15
C PHE A 383 17.31 -5.07 0.22
N GLU A 384 18.01 -5.32 1.33
CA GLU A 384 17.50 -5.03 2.68
C GLU A 384 17.55 -3.53 2.97
N THR A 385 18.67 -2.85 2.69
CA THR A 385 18.72 -1.39 2.87
C THR A 385 17.90 -0.65 1.82
N VAL A 386 17.70 -1.19 0.62
CA VAL A 386 16.71 -0.66 -0.36
C VAL A 386 15.31 -0.67 0.23
N ASN A 387 14.84 -1.80 0.79
CA ASN A 387 13.50 -1.88 1.39
C ASN A 387 13.34 -1.00 2.65
N ARG A 388 14.39 -0.87 3.48
CA ARG A 388 14.38 0.08 4.61
C ARG A 388 14.29 1.54 4.13
N LEU A 389 15.14 1.94 3.19
CA LEU A 389 15.16 3.31 2.66
C LEU A 389 13.86 3.66 1.93
N HIS A 390 13.27 2.73 1.17
CA HIS A 390 11.92 2.87 0.63
C HIS A 390 10.91 3.22 1.72
N SER A 391 10.94 2.49 2.84
CA SER A 391 10.00 2.66 3.95
C SER A 391 10.19 3.98 4.72
N GLU A 392 11.40 4.55 4.71
CA GLU A 392 11.69 5.91 5.19
C GLU A 392 11.17 6.98 4.21
N ILE A 393 11.46 6.86 2.92
CA ILE A 393 11.03 7.82 1.88
C ILE A 393 9.49 7.85 1.77
N GLN A 394 8.82 6.70 1.89
CA GLN A 394 7.36 6.61 1.92
C GLN A 394 6.71 7.16 3.21
N ARG A 395 7.50 7.57 4.23
CA ARG A 395 6.98 8.41 5.33
C ARG A 395 7.07 9.88 4.94
N PHE A 396 8.25 10.34 4.52
CA PHE A 396 8.46 11.72 4.09
C PHE A 396 7.55 12.16 2.94
N ALA A 397 7.21 11.28 2.00
CA ALA A 397 6.22 11.59 0.97
C ALA A 397 4.85 11.96 1.59
N ARG A 398 4.36 11.17 2.57
CA ARG A 398 3.14 11.50 3.32
C ARG A 398 3.31 12.75 4.18
N ASP A 399 4.45 12.92 4.85
CA ASP A 399 4.72 14.13 5.65
C ASP A 399 4.71 15.43 4.78
N ILE A 400 5.09 15.31 3.50
CA ILE A 400 5.00 16.37 2.48
C ILE A 400 3.55 16.60 2.02
N GLU A 401 2.78 15.53 1.83
CA GLU A 401 1.37 15.58 1.40
C GLU A 401 0.45 16.16 2.49
N GLU A 402 0.65 15.74 3.74
CA GLU A 402 0.01 16.29 4.94
C GLU A 402 0.36 17.78 5.17
N SER A 403 1.44 18.28 4.54
CA SER A 403 1.80 19.71 4.57
C SER A 403 1.06 20.57 3.53
N GLY A 404 0.16 19.98 2.71
CA GLY A 404 -0.82 20.71 1.89
C GLY A 404 -0.93 20.25 0.43
N GLU A 405 -2.13 20.41 -0.15
CA GLU A 405 -2.47 19.97 -1.52
C GLU A 405 -1.50 20.48 -2.60
N THR A 406 -0.94 21.68 -2.42
CA THR A 406 0.08 22.27 -3.32
C THR A 406 1.34 21.44 -3.47
N TYR A 407 1.61 20.52 -2.52
CA TYR A 407 2.81 19.69 -2.48
C TYR A 407 2.53 18.21 -2.81
N ALA A 408 1.27 17.82 -3.07
CA ALA A 408 0.90 16.44 -3.43
C ALA A 408 1.60 15.95 -4.72
N THR A 409 1.88 16.85 -5.67
CA THR A 409 2.68 16.55 -6.87
C THR A 409 4.14 16.24 -6.54
N THR A 410 4.70 16.84 -5.48
CA THR A 410 6.05 16.55 -4.98
C THR A 410 6.08 15.25 -4.19
N SER A 411 5.07 14.99 -3.34
CA SER A 411 4.87 13.70 -2.65
C SER A 411 4.85 12.54 -3.66
N THR A 412 3.96 12.61 -4.65
CA THR A 412 3.78 11.55 -5.65
C THR A 412 5.04 11.29 -6.46
N LEU A 413 5.77 12.32 -6.92
CA LEU A 413 7.05 12.14 -7.62
C LEU A 413 8.12 11.47 -6.75
N VAL A 414 8.24 11.83 -5.47
CA VAL A 414 9.18 11.21 -4.53
C VAL A 414 8.79 9.76 -4.23
N SER A 415 7.50 9.50 -4.02
CA SER A 415 6.95 8.16 -3.78
C SER A 415 7.16 7.25 -5.00
N MET A 416 6.81 7.69 -6.22
CA MET A 416 7.01 6.93 -7.45
C MET A 416 8.48 6.57 -7.69
N ALA A 417 9.41 7.50 -7.46
CA ALA A 417 10.85 7.26 -7.62
C ALA A 417 11.38 6.21 -6.61
N ALA A 418 10.83 6.17 -5.39
CA ALA A 418 11.16 5.14 -4.41
C ALA A 418 10.54 3.78 -4.76
N THR A 419 9.24 3.75 -5.10
CA THR A 419 8.52 2.53 -5.49
C THR A 419 9.17 1.87 -6.70
N GLN A 420 9.48 2.63 -7.76
CA GLN A 420 10.15 2.09 -8.95
C GLN A 420 11.50 1.44 -8.62
N LEU A 421 12.32 2.05 -7.75
CA LEU A 421 13.59 1.44 -7.32
C LEU A 421 13.39 0.17 -6.48
N ARG A 422 12.32 0.11 -5.68
CA ARG A 422 11.95 -1.08 -4.91
C ARG A 422 11.47 -2.22 -5.82
N ASP A 423 10.55 -1.96 -6.74
CA ASP A 423 9.95 -2.98 -7.60
C ASP A 423 11.01 -3.64 -8.49
N ARG A 424 11.90 -2.83 -9.08
CA ARG A 424 13.09 -3.31 -9.81
C ARG A 424 14.01 -4.16 -8.93
N SER A 425 14.14 -3.82 -7.64
CA SER A 425 14.95 -4.60 -6.69
C SER A 425 14.30 -5.94 -6.34
N ASP A 426 12.97 -5.99 -6.25
CA ASP A 426 12.21 -7.22 -6.00
C ASP A 426 12.29 -8.15 -7.24
N VAL A 427 12.27 -7.61 -8.46
CA VAL A 427 12.53 -8.34 -9.73
C VAL A 427 13.95 -8.92 -9.79
N ILE A 428 14.99 -8.11 -9.53
CA ILE A 428 16.38 -8.59 -9.54
C ILE A 428 16.60 -9.66 -8.46
N ARG A 429 16.05 -9.47 -7.25
CA ARG A 429 16.11 -10.48 -6.18
C ARG A 429 15.45 -11.80 -6.60
N LYS A 430 14.30 -11.75 -7.27
CA LYS A 430 13.55 -12.90 -7.81
C LYS A 430 14.27 -13.62 -8.97
N PHE A 431 15.14 -12.93 -9.71
CA PHE A 431 16.06 -13.53 -10.68
C PHE A 431 17.27 -14.18 -9.98
N LEU A 432 17.91 -13.47 -9.05
CA LEU A 432 19.09 -13.97 -8.33
C LEU A 432 18.79 -15.23 -7.49
N SER A 433 17.56 -15.38 -6.98
CA SER A 433 17.12 -16.59 -6.27
C SER A 433 16.91 -17.83 -7.14
N ARG A 434 16.98 -17.73 -8.49
CA ARG A 434 16.82 -18.87 -9.42
C ARG A 434 18.08 -19.71 -9.62
N SER A 435 19.16 -19.39 -8.90
CA SER A 435 20.43 -20.14 -8.88
C SER A 435 20.96 -20.55 -10.27
N ILE A 436 20.85 -19.64 -11.23
CA ILE A 436 21.34 -19.83 -12.61
C ILE A 436 22.87 -19.92 -12.58
N GLU A 437 23.43 -21.04 -13.06
CA GLU A 437 24.86 -21.30 -13.17
C GLU A 437 25.34 -21.05 -14.62
N ILE A 438 26.52 -20.43 -14.78
CA ILE A 438 27.05 -20.04 -16.09
C ILE A 438 28.36 -20.81 -16.32
N ASP A 439 28.28 -21.87 -17.11
CA ASP A 439 29.41 -22.78 -17.39
C ASP A 439 30.42 -22.16 -18.36
N GLY A 440 29.97 -21.32 -19.29
CA GLY A 440 30.85 -20.72 -20.28
C GLY A 440 30.14 -19.92 -21.37
N VAL A 441 30.94 -19.35 -22.27
CA VAL A 441 30.48 -18.48 -23.36
C VAL A 441 31.29 -18.74 -24.63
N ALA A 442 30.59 -18.91 -25.75
CA ALA A 442 31.16 -19.11 -27.09
C ALA A 442 30.78 -17.94 -28.01
N ILE A 443 31.76 -17.09 -28.34
CA ILE A 443 31.57 -15.93 -29.24
C ILE A 443 32.13 -16.28 -30.62
N SER A 444 31.24 -16.50 -31.59
CA SER A 444 31.58 -16.69 -33.02
C SER A 444 31.13 -15.48 -33.85
N ALA A 445 31.77 -15.27 -35.00
CA ALA A 445 31.29 -14.30 -36.01
C ALA A 445 29.94 -14.69 -36.62
N GLU A 446 29.53 -15.96 -36.47
CA GLU A 446 28.25 -16.52 -36.94
C GLU A 446 27.16 -16.49 -35.85
N GLY A 447 27.50 -16.14 -34.61
CA GLY A 447 26.57 -16.02 -33.49
C GLY A 447 27.22 -16.23 -32.12
N SER A 448 26.84 -15.41 -31.15
CA SER A 448 27.24 -15.60 -29.75
C SER A 448 26.27 -16.54 -29.02
N HIS A 449 26.82 -17.44 -28.21
CA HIS A 449 26.08 -18.42 -27.43
C HIS A 449 26.61 -18.44 -25.99
N ALA A 450 25.73 -18.68 -25.03
CA ALA A 450 26.08 -18.99 -23.65
C ALA A 450 25.80 -20.46 -23.35
N ILE A 451 26.56 -21.04 -22.41
CA ILE A 451 26.25 -22.31 -21.76
C ILE A 451 25.78 -21.96 -20.34
N VAL A 452 24.53 -22.28 -20.04
CA VAL A 452 23.83 -21.88 -18.82
C VAL A 452 23.02 -23.06 -18.32
N ASP A 453 23.16 -23.41 -17.04
CA ASP A 453 22.59 -24.62 -16.43
C ASP A 453 22.89 -25.91 -17.25
N GLY A 454 24.05 -25.96 -17.94
CA GLY A 454 24.44 -27.03 -18.87
C GLY A 454 23.82 -26.98 -20.28
N GLU A 455 22.86 -26.08 -20.55
CA GLU A 455 22.19 -25.96 -21.85
C GLU A 455 22.84 -24.92 -22.78
N TRP A 456 22.80 -25.16 -24.09
CA TRP A 456 23.33 -24.25 -25.11
C TRP A 456 22.27 -23.25 -25.58
N VAL A 457 22.48 -21.96 -25.29
CA VAL A 457 21.50 -20.90 -25.54
C VAL A 457 22.08 -19.80 -26.41
N ALA A 458 21.39 -19.51 -27.52
CA ALA A 458 21.73 -18.43 -28.44
C ALA A 458 21.18 -17.08 -27.96
N LEU A 459 21.68 -15.99 -28.54
CA LEU A 459 21.07 -14.66 -28.40
C LEU A 459 19.57 -14.69 -28.72
N GLY A 460 18.74 -14.13 -27.83
CA GLY A 460 17.28 -14.18 -27.90
C GLY A 460 16.63 -15.45 -27.35
N GLY A 461 17.41 -16.43 -26.90
CA GLY A 461 16.89 -17.62 -26.22
C GLY A 461 16.42 -17.33 -24.78
N GLU A 462 15.44 -18.09 -24.32
CA GLU A 462 14.85 -17.97 -22.98
C GLU A 462 15.41 -19.05 -22.03
N ILE A 463 15.90 -18.65 -20.86
CA ILE A 463 16.36 -19.50 -19.76
C ILE A 463 15.53 -19.16 -18.53
N GLN A 464 14.80 -20.15 -17.99
CA GLN A 464 14.00 -19.99 -16.78
C GLN A 464 13.13 -18.70 -16.73
N GLY A 465 12.51 -18.28 -17.84
CA GLY A 465 11.71 -17.04 -17.90
C GLY A 465 12.50 -15.74 -18.13
N ALA A 466 13.80 -15.80 -18.41
CA ALA A 466 14.66 -14.65 -18.73
C ALA A 466 15.27 -14.80 -20.13
N VAL A 467 15.25 -13.73 -20.93
CA VAL A 467 15.75 -13.74 -22.32
C VAL A 467 17.20 -13.26 -22.37
N LEU A 468 18.09 -14.03 -23.00
CA LEU A 468 19.50 -13.68 -23.16
C LEU A 468 19.68 -12.59 -24.25
N GLN A 469 19.89 -11.34 -23.85
CA GLN A 469 20.03 -10.20 -24.78
C GLN A 469 21.46 -9.96 -25.25
N GLU A 470 22.46 -9.96 -24.35
CA GLU A 470 23.86 -9.73 -24.73
C GLU A 470 24.80 -10.77 -24.13
N VAL A 471 25.83 -11.12 -24.90
CA VAL A 471 26.83 -12.14 -24.57
C VAL A 471 28.22 -11.54 -24.76
N HIS A 472 28.89 -11.21 -23.66
CA HIS A 472 30.27 -10.70 -23.63
C HIS A 472 31.24 -11.77 -23.08
N ARG A 473 32.54 -11.49 -23.06
CA ARG A 473 33.59 -12.46 -22.68
C ARG A 473 33.69 -12.75 -21.17
N ASP A 474 33.03 -11.93 -20.37
CA ASP A 474 33.15 -11.80 -18.91
C ASP A 474 31.80 -11.50 -18.22
N ARG A 475 30.75 -11.26 -19.01
CA ARG A 475 29.39 -10.96 -18.53
C ARG A 475 28.32 -11.39 -19.53
N LEU A 476 27.17 -11.78 -19.00
CA LEU A 476 25.92 -11.97 -19.74
C LEU A 476 24.91 -10.90 -19.32
N VAL A 477 24.06 -10.46 -20.26
CA VAL A 477 22.93 -9.56 -19.97
C VAL A 477 21.63 -10.30 -20.26
N PHE A 478 20.84 -10.51 -19.21
CA PHE A 478 19.52 -11.13 -19.27
C PHE A 478 18.44 -10.06 -19.16
N LEU A 479 17.40 -10.15 -19.98
CA LEU A 479 16.16 -9.40 -19.81
C LEU A 479 15.17 -10.27 -19.01
N PHE A 480 14.80 -9.83 -17.81
CA PHE A 480 13.88 -10.56 -16.93
C PHE A 480 12.80 -9.62 -16.38
N GLU A 481 11.52 -9.94 -16.65
CA GLU A 481 10.35 -9.17 -16.21
C GLU A 481 10.45 -7.65 -16.51
N GLY A 482 11.14 -7.29 -17.60
CA GLY A 482 11.37 -5.92 -18.07
C GLY A 482 12.72 -5.31 -17.67
N GLU A 483 13.47 -5.90 -16.74
CA GLU A 483 14.76 -5.41 -16.27
C GLU A 483 15.95 -6.08 -16.98
N MET A 484 16.99 -5.28 -17.27
CA MET A 484 18.27 -5.79 -17.79
C MET A 484 19.23 -6.08 -16.64
N ILE A 485 19.64 -7.34 -16.51
CA ILE A 485 20.45 -7.85 -15.39
C ILE A 485 21.81 -8.32 -15.91
N GLU A 486 22.88 -7.62 -15.53
CA GLU A 486 24.26 -8.01 -15.85
C GLU A 486 24.78 -9.06 -14.85
N ARG A 487 24.99 -10.29 -15.33
CA ARG A 487 25.69 -11.36 -14.59
C ARG A 487 27.13 -11.44 -15.05
N ARG A 488 28.07 -11.01 -14.20
CA ARG A 488 29.50 -11.30 -14.36
C ARG A 488 29.81 -12.71 -13.90
N PHE A 489 30.65 -13.42 -14.65
CA PHE A 489 31.15 -14.73 -14.27
C PHE A 489 32.68 -14.71 -14.26
N GLY A 490 33.29 -15.36 -13.27
CA GLY A 490 34.74 -15.52 -13.21
C GLY A 490 35.21 -16.49 -14.29
N ARG A 491 36.38 -16.22 -14.87
CA ARG A 491 37.09 -17.25 -15.63
C ARG A 491 37.62 -18.32 -14.66
N PHE A 492 37.41 -19.58 -15.03
CA PHE A 492 38.34 -20.66 -14.73
C PHE A 492 39.55 -20.60 -15.69
#